data_AF-A0A6C0P5F8-F1
#
_entry.id   AF-A0A6C0P5F8-F1
#
_cell.length_a   1.000
_cell.length_b   1.000
_cell.length_c   1.000
_cell.angle_alpha   90.00
_cell.angle_beta   90.00
_cell.angle_gamma   90.00
#
_symmetry.space_group_name_H-M   'P 1'
#
loop_
_entity.id
_entity.type
_entity.pdbx_description
1 polymer ?
#
loop_
_entity_poly.entity_id
_entity_poly.type
_entity_poly.pdbx_seq_one_letter_code
_entity_poly.pdbx_strand_id
1 'polypeptide(L)'
;MPGMMEETDLLRDDTMRKLVKFITIIGICLVLIAAYVFYRQQTNDFGYTEGTPFDAPLASPNGEYSAQAFYRYYGGAAGGTMMFVNITDHRHEDAVRTIYYEQTHHTPTISWADNRTLAITNPSDYENYDAVLDVTTDVYDATGRACRAYKIKKKFHCVTESK
;
A
#
# COMPACT_ATOMS: atom_id res chain seq x y z
N MET A 1 43.94 12.17 52.55
CA MET A 1 43.07 11.44 51.60
C MET A 1 41.89 12.27 51.04
N PRO A 2 42.01 13.57 50.70
CA PRO A 2 40.92 14.32 50.05
C PRO A 2 40.91 14.19 48.51
N GLY A 3 42.06 14.00 47.84
CA GLY A 3 42.13 14.02 46.37
C GLY A 3 41.50 12.84 45.64
N MET A 4 41.37 11.67 46.28
CA MET A 4 40.80 10.47 45.65
C MET A 4 39.27 10.51 45.55
N MET A 5 38.60 11.34 46.38
CA MET A 5 37.15 11.46 46.39
C MET A 5 36.66 12.42 45.27
N GLU A 6 37.42 13.48 45.00
CA GLU A 6 37.11 14.49 43.97
C GLU A 6 37.20 13.93 42.53
N GLU A 7 38.17 13.05 42.27
CA GLU A 7 38.33 12.40 40.95
C GLU A 7 37.17 11.45 40.63
N THR A 8 36.66 10.72 41.63
CA THR A 8 35.52 9.81 41.45
C THR A 8 34.20 10.55 41.16
N ASP A 9 34.01 11.74 41.75
CA ASP A 9 32.83 12.57 41.51
C ASP A 9 32.84 13.22 40.12
N LEU A 10 34.01 13.67 39.66
CA LEU A 10 34.22 14.19 38.31
C LEU A 10 33.97 13.14 37.23
N LEU A 11 34.48 11.91 37.42
CA LEU A 11 34.27 10.80 36.50
C LEU A 11 32.78 10.37 36.44
N ARG A 12 32.09 10.42 37.58
CA ARG A 12 30.65 10.13 37.67
C ARG A 12 29.82 11.17 36.92
N ASP A 13 30.13 12.45 37.06
CA ASP A 13 29.42 13.56 36.40
C ASP A 13 29.61 13.54 34.87
N ASP A 14 30.82 13.27 34.36
CA ASP A 14 31.05 13.12 32.92
C ASP A 14 30.34 11.89 32.32
N THR A 15 30.36 10.76 33.04
CA THR A 15 29.65 9.54 32.62
C THR A 15 28.14 9.76 32.59
N MET A 16 27.58 10.42 33.61
CA MET A 16 26.16 10.78 33.66
C MET A 16 25.77 11.75 32.53
N ARG A 17 26.60 12.76 32.23
CA ARG A 17 26.36 13.67 31.10
C ARG A 17 26.35 12.94 29.75
N LYS A 18 27.27 11.99 29.54
CA LYS A 18 27.31 11.16 28.33
C LYS A 18 26.06 10.29 28.20
N LEU A 19 25.63 9.64 29.29
CA LEU A 19 24.42 8.82 29.33
C LEU A 19 23.16 9.64 29.02
N VAL A 20 23.01 10.83 29.61
CA VAL A 20 21.85 11.71 29.34
C VAL A 20 21.81 12.12 27.85
N LYS A 21 22.96 12.45 27.24
CA LYS A 21 23.05 12.75 25.80
C LYS A 21 22.64 11.55 24.95
N PHE A 22 23.11 10.34 25.26
CA PHE A 22 22.71 9.12 24.53
C PHE A 22 21.21 8.85 24.64
N ILE A 23 20.63 8.95 25.85
CA ILE A 23 19.18 8.77 26.06
C ILE A 23 18.39 9.81 25.26
N THR A 24 18.86 11.06 25.23
CA THR A 24 18.21 12.15 24.50
C THR A 24 18.23 11.87 22.98
N ILE A 25 19.37 11.45 22.43
CA ILE A 25 19.50 11.09 21.01
C ILE A 25 18.58 9.91 20.67
N ILE A 26 18.55 8.86 21.50
CA ILE A 26 17.65 7.72 21.30
C ILE A 26 16.19 8.17 21.33
N GLY A 27 15.81 9.02 22.28
CA GLY A 27 14.47 9.59 22.37
C GLY A 27 14.08 10.37 21.10
N ILE A 28 14.98 11.23 20.60
CA ILE A 28 14.76 11.97 19.34
C ILE A 28 14.60 11.01 18.16
N CYS A 29 15.46 9.99 18.04
CA CYS A 29 15.36 8.98 16.98
C CYS A 29 14.01 8.23 17.02
N LEU A 30 13.54 7.84 18.21
CA LEU A 30 12.25 7.17 18.36
C LEU A 30 11.08 8.07 17.95
N VAL A 31 11.12 9.36 18.32
CA VAL A 31 10.11 10.34 17.91
C VAL A 31 10.11 10.53 16.38
N LEU A 32 11.29 10.64 15.76
CA LEU A 32 11.41 10.76 14.31
C LEU A 32 10.91 9.51 13.57
N ILE A 33 11.23 8.31 14.08
CA ILE A 33 10.72 7.05 13.51
C ILE A 33 9.19 6.99 13.61
N ALA A 34 8.63 7.33 14.78
CA ALA A 34 7.18 7.34 14.98
C ALA A 34 6.49 8.35 14.04
N ALA A 35 7.04 9.56 13.92
CA ALA A 35 6.54 10.58 13.01
C ALA A 35 6.61 10.12 11.54
N TYR A 36 7.71 9.47 11.14
CA TYR A 36 7.88 8.90 9.80
C TYR A 36 6.84 7.81 9.51
N VAL A 37 6.65 6.87 10.44
CA VAL A 37 5.65 5.79 10.29
C VAL A 37 4.24 6.36 10.18
N PHE A 38 3.89 7.34 11.04
CA PHE A 38 2.59 8.01 10.98
C PHE A 38 2.40 8.75 9.65
N TYR A 39 3.41 9.49 9.20
CA TYR A 39 3.38 10.18 7.91
C TYR A 39 3.16 9.21 6.74
N ARG A 40 3.86 8.06 6.74
CA ARG A 40 3.68 7.01 5.73
C ARG A 40 2.26 6.42 5.73
N GLN A 41 1.65 6.24 6.91
CA GLN A 41 0.26 5.75 6.99
C GLN A 41 -0.77 6.74 6.43
N GLN A 42 -0.48 8.04 6.46
CA GLN A 42 -1.35 9.09 5.90
C GLN A 42 -1.13 9.32 4.40
N THR A 43 0.08 9.07 3.90
CA THR A 43 0.48 9.42 2.53
C THR A 43 0.61 8.25 1.57
N ASN A 44 0.49 7.00 2.04
CA ASN A 44 0.41 5.85 1.12
C ASN A 44 -0.88 5.92 0.32
N ASP A 45 -0.80 6.47 -0.89
CA ASP A 45 -1.82 6.38 -1.91
C ASP A 45 -1.73 4.98 -2.54
N PHE A 46 -2.82 4.23 -2.48
CA PHE A 46 -2.96 2.98 -3.22
C PHE A 46 -3.23 3.31 -4.68
N GLY A 47 -2.15 3.69 -5.37
CA GLY A 47 -2.17 4.13 -6.76
C GLY A 47 -0.91 3.61 -7.46
N TYR A 48 -1.09 2.62 -8.31
CA TYR A 48 -0.04 2.11 -9.18
C TYR A 48 -0.18 2.76 -10.56
N THR A 49 0.90 3.35 -11.04
CA THR A 49 0.96 4.02 -12.35
C THR A 49 2.04 3.44 -13.27
N GLU A 50 2.93 2.62 -12.72
CA GLU A 50 4.06 2.01 -13.43
C GLU A 50 3.72 0.57 -13.83
N GLY A 51 3.04 0.40 -14.96
CA GLY A 51 2.74 -0.91 -15.54
C GLY A 51 2.48 -0.83 -17.04
N THR A 52 2.60 -1.96 -17.72
CA THR A 52 2.22 -2.09 -19.13
C THR A 52 0.72 -2.36 -19.20
N PRO A 53 -0.06 -1.54 -19.94
CA PRO A 53 -1.49 -1.81 -20.09
C PRO A 53 -1.70 -3.18 -20.72
N PHE A 54 -2.57 -3.99 -20.12
CA PHE A 54 -2.92 -5.30 -20.66
C PHE A 54 -3.79 -5.15 -21.91
N ASP A 55 -4.80 -4.29 -21.82
CA ASP A 55 -5.77 -3.99 -22.87
C ASP A 55 -6.20 -2.51 -22.83
N ALA A 56 -7.04 -2.14 -23.80
CA ALA A 56 -7.70 -0.84 -23.81
C ALA A 56 -8.62 -0.66 -22.58
N PRO A 57 -8.84 0.57 -22.10
CA PRO A 57 -9.77 0.84 -21.01
C PRO A 57 -11.20 0.37 -21.35
N LEU A 58 -11.83 -0.31 -20.40
CA LEU A 58 -13.20 -0.80 -20.50
C LEU A 58 -14.17 0.16 -19.80
N ALA A 59 -15.01 0.84 -20.57
CA ALA A 59 -16.03 1.73 -20.03
C ALA A 59 -17.15 0.95 -19.31
N SER A 60 -17.60 1.48 -18.17
CA SER A 60 -18.80 1.06 -17.47
C SER A 60 -20.06 1.24 -18.34
N PRO A 61 -21.15 0.49 -18.09
CA PRO A 61 -22.36 0.58 -18.94
C PRO A 61 -22.97 1.99 -19.04
N ASN A 62 -22.84 2.82 -18.01
CA ASN A 62 -23.28 4.22 -18.02
C ASN A 62 -22.17 5.22 -18.41
N GLY A 63 -20.93 4.75 -18.63
CA GLY A 63 -19.79 5.58 -19.00
C GLY A 63 -19.22 6.46 -17.88
N GLU A 64 -19.69 6.33 -16.63
CA GLU A 64 -19.19 7.14 -15.51
C GLU A 64 -17.77 6.75 -15.08
N TYR A 65 -17.38 5.51 -15.39
CA TYR A 65 -16.08 4.94 -15.07
C TYR A 65 -15.46 4.21 -16.25
N SER A 66 -14.13 4.14 -16.27
CA SER A 66 -13.37 3.21 -17.10
C SER A 66 -12.40 2.39 -16.28
N ALA A 67 -12.33 1.09 -16.53
CA ALA A 67 -11.40 0.17 -15.88
C ALA A 67 -10.24 -0.17 -16.83
N GLN A 68 -9.00 -0.14 -16.34
CA GLN A 68 -7.83 -0.57 -17.10
C GLN A 68 -6.94 -1.48 -16.26
N ALA A 69 -6.63 -2.66 -16.79
CA ALA A 69 -5.65 -3.58 -16.23
C ALA A 69 -4.24 -3.24 -16.70
N PHE A 70 -3.29 -3.44 -15.80
CA PHE A 70 -1.87 -3.29 -16.07
C PHE A 70 -1.11 -4.49 -15.51
N TYR A 71 -0.03 -4.84 -16.19
CA TYR A 71 0.97 -5.77 -15.70
C TYR A 71 2.24 -5.05 -15.25
N ARG A 72 2.80 -5.52 -14.16
CA ARG A 72 4.12 -5.16 -13.69
C ARG A 72 4.94 -6.42 -13.46
N TYR A 73 5.91 -6.64 -14.33
CA TYR A 73 6.90 -7.70 -14.15
C TYR A 73 7.81 -7.36 -12.97
N TYR A 74 8.10 -8.34 -12.12
CA TYR A 74 9.13 -8.23 -11.09
C TYR A 74 10.19 -9.31 -11.29
N GLY A 75 11.45 -8.91 -11.12
CA GLY A 75 12.62 -9.77 -11.38
C GLY A 75 13.06 -10.59 -10.16
N GLY A 76 13.82 -11.67 -10.43
CA GLY A 76 14.39 -12.58 -9.43
C GLY A 76 14.46 -14.02 -9.96
N ALA A 77 14.93 -14.95 -9.14
CA ALA A 77 14.98 -16.38 -9.52
C ALA A 77 13.59 -17.00 -9.71
N ALA A 78 12.57 -16.52 -8.98
CA ALA A 78 11.20 -16.95 -9.15
C ALA A 78 10.48 -16.19 -10.29
N GLY A 79 10.87 -14.94 -10.54
CA GLY A 79 10.14 -14.03 -11.42
C GLY A 79 8.65 -13.89 -11.04
N GLY A 80 7.92 -13.14 -11.83
CA GLY A 80 6.46 -13.13 -11.79
C GLY A 80 5.86 -11.85 -12.34
N THR A 81 4.55 -11.86 -12.49
CA THR A 81 3.77 -10.75 -13.00
C THR A 81 2.77 -10.36 -11.94
N MET A 82 2.82 -9.09 -11.51
CA MET A 82 1.76 -8.49 -10.72
C MET A 82 0.76 -7.84 -11.68
N MET A 83 -0.51 -7.96 -11.37
CA MET A 83 -1.60 -7.28 -12.03
C MET A 83 -2.20 -6.24 -11.09
N PHE A 84 -2.54 -5.09 -11.64
CA PHE A 84 -3.38 -4.12 -10.94
C PHE A 84 -4.41 -3.51 -11.86
N VAL A 85 -5.56 -3.10 -11.29
CA VAL A 85 -6.66 -2.49 -12.03
C VAL A 85 -6.89 -1.07 -11.53
N ASN A 86 -6.79 -0.12 -12.45
CA ASN A 86 -7.12 1.27 -12.21
C ASN A 86 -8.52 1.60 -12.72
N ILE A 87 -9.23 2.42 -11.95
CA ILE A 87 -10.51 3.02 -12.30
C ILE A 87 -10.30 4.50 -12.52
N THR A 88 -10.75 4.98 -13.67
CA THR A 88 -10.88 6.41 -13.98
C THR A 88 -12.31 6.84 -13.69
N ASP A 89 -12.52 7.86 -12.84
CA ASP A 89 -13.84 8.45 -12.55
C ASP A 89 -14.07 9.68 -13.43
N HIS A 90 -14.87 9.52 -14.49
CA HIS A 90 -15.13 10.58 -15.47
C HIS A 90 -16.02 11.71 -14.95
N ARG A 91 -16.58 11.56 -13.75
CA ARG A 91 -17.40 12.60 -13.12
C ARG A 91 -16.57 13.58 -12.30
N HIS A 92 -15.31 13.24 -12.03
CA HIS A 92 -14.40 13.99 -11.17
C HIS A 92 -13.03 14.15 -11.84
N GLU A 93 -12.98 14.91 -12.94
CA GLU A 93 -11.72 15.30 -13.62
C GLU A 93 -10.83 14.10 -13.99
N ASP A 94 -11.44 12.97 -14.39
CA ASP A 94 -10.74 11.73 -14.73
C ASP A 94 -9.81 11.24 -13.60
N ALA A 95 -10.22 11.43 -12.34
CA ALA A 95 -9.45 10.96 -11.18
C ALA A 95 -9.23 9.45 -11.25
N VAL A 96 -7.96 9.03 -11.19
CA VAL A 96 -7.54 7.62 -11.27
C VAL A 96 -7.27 7.05 -9.89
N ARG A 97 -7.74 5.82 -9.64
CA ARG A 97 -7.40 5.05 -8.43
C ARG A 97 -7.18 3.58 -8.76
N THR A 98 -6.30 2.90 -8.02
CA THR A 98 -6.21 1.44 -8.06
C THR A 98 -7.25 0.83 -7.14
N ILE A 99 -7.90 -0.27 -7.56
CA ILE A 99 -8.86 -1.01 -6.72
C ILE A 99 -8.50 -2.49 -6.54
N TYR A 100 -7.59 -3.03 -7.34
CA TYR A 100 -7.17 -4.43 -7.32
C TYR A 100 -5.65 -4.52 -7.48
N TYR A 101 -5.00 -5.35 -6.67
CA TYR A 101 -3.57 -5.67 -6.77
C TYR A 101 -3.30 -7.11 -6.34
N GLU A 102 -2.84 -7.95 -7.26
CA GLU A 102 -2.55 -9.37 -7.03
C GLU A 102 -1.57 -9.92 -8.06
N GLN A 103 -0.90 -11.02 -7.75
CA GLN A 103 -0.10 -11.79 -8.68
C GLN A 103 -0.99 -12.48 -9.73
N THR A 104 -0.53 -12.50 -10.98
CA THR A 104 -1.23 -13.18 -12.09
C THR A 104 -0.32 -14.24 -12.70
N HIS A 105 -0.88 -15.43 -12.91
CA HIS A 105 -0.19 -16.56 -13.54
C HIS A 105 -0.70 -16.80 -14.96
N HIS A 106 -2.00 -16.60 -15.16
CA HIS A 106 -2.69 -16.76 -16.43
C HIS A 106 -3.24 -15.43 -16.93
N THR A 107 -3.96 -15.48 -18.05
CA THR A 107 -4.62 -14.30 -18.61
C THR A 107 -5.89 -14.00 -17.82
N PRO A 108 -5.98 -12.84 -17.14
CA PRO A 108 -7.15 -12.41 -16.41
C PRO A 108 -8.23 -11.89 -17.36
N THR A 109 -9.47 -11.89 -16.90
CA THR A 109 -10.61 -11.28 -17.59
C THR A 109 -11.23 -10.21 -16.71
N ILE A 110 -11.64 -9.10 -17.30
CA ILE A 110 -12.32 -8.01 -16.59
C ILE A 110 -13.63 -7.73 -17.29
N SER A 111 -14.71 -7.60 -16.53
CA SER A 111 -16.04 -7.23 -17.05
C SER A 111 -16.82 -6.42 -16.04
N TRP A 112 -17.71 -5.56 -16.53
CA TRP A 112 -18.66 -4.84 -15.69
C TRP A 112 -19.87 -5.73 -15.40
N ALA A 113 -20.15 -5.98 -14.13
CA ALA A 113 -21.39 -6.66 -13.71
C ALA A 113 -22.57 -5.69 -13.70
N ASP A 114 -22.31 -4.42 -13.38
CA ASP A 114 -23.25 -3.30 -13.49
C ASP A 114 -22.49 -1.96 -13.65
N ASN A 115 -23.16 -0.83 -13.47
CA ASN A 115 -22.59 0.52 -13.60
C ASN A 115 -21.39 0.81 -12.67
N ARG A 116 -21.28 0.12 -11.53
CA ARG A 116 -20.31 0.38 -10.47
C ARG A 116 -19.57 -0.88 -10.03
N THR A 117 -20.05 -2.06 -10.39
CA THR A 117 -19.45 -3.32 -9.97
C THR A 117 -18.57 -3.89 -11.07
N LEU A 118 -17.29 -4.07 -10.77
CA LEU A 118 -16.32 -4.70 -11.66
C LEU A 118 -16.05 -6.14 -11.21
N ALA A 119 -16.22 -7.09 -12.12
CA ALA A 119 -15.83 -8.48 -11.95
C ALA A 119 -14.46 -8.70 -12.60
N ILE A 120 -13.54 -9.27 -11.84
CA ILE A 120 -12.18 -9.61 -12.23
C ILE A 120 -12.04 -11.12 -12.04
N THR A 121 -11.69 -11.83 -13.10
CA THR A 121 -11.31 -13.24 -13.05
C THR A 121 -9.80 -13.32 -13.20
N ASN A 122 -9.09 -13.86 -12.21
CA ASN A 122 -7.63 -14.01 -12.21
C ASN A 122 -7.29 -15.49 -11.96
N PRO A 123 -7.21 -16.31 -13.02
CA PRO A 123 -6.97 -17.73 -12.86
C PRO A 123 -5.54 -18.03 -12.39
N SER A 124 -5.42 -19.09 -11.58
CA SER A 124 -4.15 -19.62 -11.09
C SER A 124 -4.11 -21.14 -11.24
N ASP A 125 -2.93 -21.72 -11.14
CA ASP A 125 -2.74 -23.18 -11.13
C ASP A 125 -3.28 -23.86 -9.85
N TYR A 126 -3.49 -23.07 -8.78
CA TYR A 126 -3.93 -23.56 -7.48
C TYR A 126 -5.35 -23.12 -7.13
N GLU A 127 -5.58 -21.82 -6.99
CA GLU A 127 -6.88 -21.23 -6.65
C GLU A 127 -7.06 -19.92 -7.42
N ASN A 128 -8.26 -19.71 -7.98
CA ASN A 128 -8.56 -18.47 -8.68
C ASN A 128 -8.59 -17.29 -7.70
N TYR A 129 -8.03 -16.16 -8.12
CA TYR A 129 -7.99 -14.92 -7.35
C TYR A 129 -9.03 -13.92 -7.87
N ASP A 130 -10.26 -14.41 -8.05
CA ASP A 130 -11.36 -13.63 -8.62
C ASP A 130 -11.90 -12.61 -7.62
N ALA A 131 -12.30 -11.44 -8.10
CA ALA A 131 -12.84 -10.38 -7.27
C ALA A 131 -14.08 -9.75 -7.91
N VAL A 132 -15.04 -9.38 -7.08
CA VAL A 132 -16.21 -8.58 -7.47
C VAL A 132 -16.21 -7.35 -6.56
N LEU A 133 -15.94 -6.18 -7.15
CA LEU A 133 -15.64 -4.96 -6.40
C LEU A 133 -16.57 -3.82 -6.82
N ASP A 134 -17.22 -3.17 -5.86
CA ASP A 134 -17.81 -1.84 -6.11
C ASP A 134 -16.65 -0.86 -6.27
N VAL A 135 -16.49 -0.33 -7.49
CA VAL A 135 -15.35 0.52 -7.83
C VAL A 135 -15.25 1.76 -6.96
N THR A 136 -16.33 2.20 -6.31
CA THR A 136 -16.39 3.41 -5.49
C THR A 136 -16.03 3.21 -4.04
N THR A 137 -16.24 2.00 -3.50
CA THR A 137 -16.05 1.72 -2.08
C THR A 137 -15.02 0.65 -1.82
N ASP A 138 -14.81 -0.29 -2.73
CA ASP A 138 -14.01 -1.47 -2.46
C ASP A 138 -12.55 -1.33 -2.93
N VAL A 139 -11.66 -1.95 -2.17
CA VAL A 139 -10.26 -2.15 -2.51
C VAL A 139 -9.86 -3.57 -2.14
N TYR A 140 -9.21 -4.26 -3.08
CA TYR A 140 -8.55 -5.54 -2.90
C TYR A 140 -7.03 -5.39 -3.11
N ASP A 141 -6.25 -5.83 -2.13
CA ASP A 141 -4.79 -5.86 -2.20
C ASP A 141 -4.29 -7.11 -1.49
N ALA A 142 -3.77 -8.05 -2.27
CA ALA A 142 -3.21 -9.31 -1.83
C ALA A 142 -2.16 -9.17 -0.72
N THR A 143 -1.39 -8.07 -0.74
CA THR A 143 -0.32 -7.81 0.23
C THR A 143 -0.85 -7.23 1.55
N GLY A 144 -2.12 -6.81 1.55
CA GLY A 144 -2.80 -6.09 2.62
C GLY A 144 -2.19 -4.73 2.95
N ARG A 145 -1.29 -4.19 2.12
CA ARG A 145 -0.61 -2.90 2.36
C ARG A 145 -1.58 -1.74 2.28
N ALA A 146 -2.42 -1.70 1.25
CA ALA A 146 -3.49 -0.74 1.05
C ALA A 146 -4.39 -0.71 2.29
N CYS A 147 -4.85 -1.90 2.68
CA CYS A 147 -5.76 -2.09 3.80
C CYS A 147 -5.11 -1.89 5.17
N ARG A 148 -3.79 -1.70 5.28
CA ARG A 148 -3.14 -1.22 6.51
C ARG A 148 -3.05 0.30 6.59
N ALA A 149 -3.17 1.01 5.46
CA ALA A 149 -3.09 2.46 5.42
C ALA A 149 -4.36 3.10 6.01
N TYR A 150 -4.18 4.03 6.96
CA TYR A 150 -5.30 4.69 7.65
C TYR A 150 -6.21 5.44 6.67
N LYS A 151 -5.62 6.15 5.69
CA LYS A 151 -6.35 6.89 4.66
C LYS A 151 -7.29 6.01 3.84
N ILE A 152 -6.85 4.78 3.51
CA ILE A 152 -7.65 3.80 2.78
C ILE A 152 -8.75 3.24 3.68
N LYS A 153 -8.41 2.72 4.87
CA LYS A 153 -9.39 2.17 5.83
C LYS A 153 -10.54 3.12 6.17
N LYS A 154 -10.27 4.44 6.19
CA LYS A 154 -11.27 5.45 6.53
C LYS A 154 -12.29 5.68 5.41
N LYS A 155 -11.90 5.44 4.15
CA LYS A 155 -12.70 5.80 2.97
C LYS A 155 -13.24 4.60 2.19
N PHE A 156 -12.57 3.46 2.30
CA PHE A 156 -12.83 2.28 1.49
C PHE A 156 -13.06 1.05 2.37
N HIS A 157 -13.86 0.15 1.84
CA HIS A 157 -14.06 -1.19 2.34
C HIS A 157 -12.97 -2.12 1.78
N CYS A 158 -12.33 -2.86 2.66
CA CYS A 158 -11.22 -3.74 2.32
C CYS A 158 -11.73 -5.17 2.13
N VAL A 159 -11.66 -5.65 0.89
CA VAL A 159 -12.03 -7.02 0.55
C VAL A 159 -10.82 -7.92 0.80
N THR A 160 -11.01 -8.98 1.59
CA THR A 160 -9.94 -9.88 2.04
C THR A 160 -9.96 -11.25 1.39
N GLU A 161 -11.01 -11.59 0.66
CA GLU A 161 -11.17 -12.89 0.01
C GLU A 161 -11.50 -12.69 -1.47
N SER A 162 -10.72 -13.34 -2.33
CA SER A 162 -11.14 -13.64 -3.69
C SER A 162 -12.17 -14.77 -3.65
N LYS A 163 -13.22 -14.69 -4.47
CA LYS A 163 -14.30 -15.70 -4.49
C LYS A 163 -13.99 -16.86 -5.41
#